data_AF-A0A7C2PMY1-F1
#
_entry.id   AF-A0A7C2PMY1-F1
#
_cell.length_a   1.000
_cell.length_b   1.000
_cell.length_c   1.000
_cell.angle_alpha   90.00
_cell.angle_beta   90.00
_cell.angle_gamma   90.00
#
_symmetry.space_group_name_H-M   'P 1'
#
loop_
_entity.id
_entity.type
_entity.pdbx_description
1 polymer ?
#
loop_
_entity_poly.entity_id
_entity_poly.type
_entity_poly.pdbx_seq_one_letter_code
_entity_poly.pdbx_strand_id
1 'polypeptide(L)'
;MSLMSKLLTSTLIATLTLSAGESANEKELLKYVKKHVVLNPQVEVKGITVIEETSHPEIPGWNVYLTTMDLVYQGKEMKAPETIFVKDGLATRNLVSLKNGREYRNEIKPTVTEKFYNDAHLIFGNKNAAHKVLIFSDPQCPFCQDVVPDIMKAAKEHPDTFAVYYYHLPLLRIHPVSDVLTRVMHVAQ
;
A
#
# COMPACT_ATOMS: atom_id res chain seq x y z
N MET A 1 -41.02 30.30 -30.96
CA MET A 1 -39.60 30.60 -30.72
C MET A 1 -39.03 29.48 -29.87
N SER A 2 -38.34 28.54 -30.52
CA SER A 2 -37.70 27.37 -29.90
C SER A 2 -36.30 27.33 -30.48
N LEU A 3 -35.26 27.53 -29.67
CA LEU A 3 -33.89 27.15 -30.02
C LEU A 3 -32.99 27.11 -28.79
N MET A 4 -32.30 25.97 -28.69
CA MET A 4 -30.92 25.78 -28.19
C MET A 4 -30.73 25.71 -26.67
N SER A 5 -30.51 24.50 -26.15
CA SER A 5 -29.22 23.77 -26.18
C SER A 5 -28.27 24.30 -25.11
N LYS A 6 -28.25 23.63 -23.96
CA LYS A 6 -27.08 23.58 -23.09
C LYS A 6 -26.70 22.12 -22.91
N LEU A 7 -25.53 21.84 -23.45
CA LEU A 7 -24.93 20.54 -23.67
C LEU A 7 -24.80 19.75 -22.37
N LEU A 8 -25.12 18.46 -22.48
CA LEU A 8 -24.61 17.39 -21.64
C LEU A 8 -23.08 17.42 -21.65
N THR A 9 -22.46 17.80 -20.54
CA THR A 9 -21.13 17.32 -20.18
C THR A 9 -21.29 15.93 -19.59
N SER A 10 -21.33 14.92 -20.45
CA SER A 10 -21.17 13.54 -20.05
C SER A 10 -19.70 13.33 -19.66
N THR A 11 -19.44 13.23 -18.36
CA THR A 11 -18.14 12.82 -17.83
C THR A 11 -17.94 11.36 -18.22
N LEU A 12 -17.11 11.13 -19.23
CA LEU A 12 -16.72 9.80 -19.67
C LEU A 12 -15.80 9.20 -18.60
N ILE A 13 -16.39 8.56 -17.58
CA ILE A 13 -15.66 7.69 -16.65
C ILE A 13 -15.33 6.42 -17.43
N ALA A 14 -14.15 6.39 -18.04
CA ALA A 14 -13.63 5.16 -18.63
C ALA A 14 -13.35 4.17 -17.50
N THR A 15 -14.30 3.26 -17.25
CA THR A 15 -14.09 2.09 -16.42
C THR A 15 -13.23 1.12 -17.22
N LEU A 16 -11.90 1.17 -17.02
CA LEU A 16 -11.00 0.15 -17.51
C LEU A 16 -11.33 -1.15 -16.76
N THR A 17 -12.04 -2.04 -17.44
CA THR A 17 -12.15 -3.44 -17.02
C THR A 17 -10.79 -4.08 -17.26
N LEU A 18 -10.03 -4.34 -16.20
CA LEU A 18 -8.81 -5.14 -16.27
C LEU A 18 -9.19 -6.55 -16.69
N SER A 19 -8.98 -6.85 -17.98
CA SER A 19 -8.86 -8.22 -18.46
C SER A 19 -7.50 -8.76 -18.02
N ALA A 20 -7.47 -10.00 -17.53
CA ALA A 20 -6.28 -10.72 -17.11
C ALA A 20 -5.40 -11.10 -18.32
N GLY A 21 -4.82 -10.10 -18.98
CA GLY A 21 -3.69 -10.24 -19.89
C GLY A 21 -2.52 -9.47 -19.31
N GLU A 22 -1.35 -10.11 -19.23
CA GLU A 22 -0.07 -9.43 -18.95
C GLU A 22 -0.02 -8.14 -19.78
N SER A 23 -0.20 -6.99 -19.11
CA SER A 23 -0.14 -5.70 -19.79
C SER A 23 1.29 -5.51 -20.30
N ALA A 24 1.47 -4.84 -21.44
CA ALA A 24 2.79 -4.64 -22.05
C ALA A 24 3.83 -4.06 -21.06
N ASN A 25 3.37 -3.30 -20.05
CA ASN A 25 4.19 -2.77 -18.97
C ASN A 25 4.72 -3.86 -18.02
N GLU A 26 3.94 -4.88 -17.66
CA GLU A 26 4.36 -5.90 -16.68
C GLU A 26 5.56 -6.73 -17.16
N LYS A 27 5.63 -7.04 -18.46
CA LYS A 27 6.77 -7.77 -19.04
C LYS A 27 8.06 -6.95 -18.98
N GLU A 28 7.97 -5.66 -19.29
CA GLU A 28 9.10 -4.73 -19.23
C GLU A 28 9.55 -4.51 -17.78
N LEU A 29 8.61 -4.32 -16.86
CA LEU A 29 8.88 -4.20 -15.43
C LEU A 29 9.48 -5.49 -14.86
N LEU A 30 9.00 -6.67 -15.27
CA LEU A 30 9.57 -7.96 -14.85
C LEU A 30 11.02 -8.10 -15.32
N LYS A 31 11.30 -7.72 -16.57
CA LYS A 31 12.66 -7.71 -17.13
C LYS A 31 13.57 -6.74 -16.38
N TYR A 32 13.06 -5.54 -16.07
CA TYR A 32 13.77 -4.56 -15.26
C TYR A 32 14.07 -5.12 -13.86
N VAL A 33 13.09 -5.71 -13.19
CA VAL A 33 13.23 -6.29 -11.85
C VAL A 33 14.28 -7.40 -11.83
N LYS A 34 14.21 -8.35 -12.76
CA LYS A 34 15.17 -9.44 -12.88
C LYS A 34 16.60 -8.97 -13.11
N LYS A 35 16.79 -7.85 -13.81
CA LYS A 35 18.12 -7.39 -14.22
C LYS A 35 18.74 -6.34 -13.28
N HIS A 36 17.92 -5.50 -12.66
CA HIS A 36 18.38 -4.29 -11.96
C HIS A 36 17.95 -4.20 -10.50
N VAL A 37 16.96 -5.00 -10.08
CA VAL A 37 16.38 -4.91 -8.73
C VAL A 37 16.81 -6.09 -7.89
N VAL A 38 16.61 -7.30 -8.39
CA VAL A 38 17.00 -8.55 -7.73
C VAL A 38 18.33 -9.01 -8.30
N LEU A 39 19.42 -8.59 -7.66
CA LEU A 39 20.79 -8.92 -8.08
C LEU A 39 21.34 -10.17 -7.42
N ASN A 40 20.70 -10.66 -6.35
CA ASN A 40 21.14 -11.86 -5.65
C ASN A 40 20.80 -13.12 -6.49
N PRO A 41 21.78 -13.89 -6.97
CA PRO A 41 21.55 -15.06 -7.81
C PRO A 41 20.80 -16.19 -7.10
N GLN A 42 20.75 -16.18 -5.76
CA GLN A 42 19.97 -17.15 -4.98
C GLN A 42 18.48 -16.82 -4.92
N VAL A 43 18.06 -15.66 -5.43
CA VAL A 43 16.67 -15.22 -5.43
C VAL A 43 16.13 -15.35 -6.86
N GLU A 44 15.11 -16.18 -7.03
CA GLU A 44 14.40 -16.30 -8.30
C GLU A 44 13.20 -15.34 -8.33
N VAL A 45 13.03 -14.58 -9.42
CA VAL A 45 11.84 -13.74 -9.63
C VAL A 45 10.85 -14.49 -10.52
N LYS A 46 9.75 -14.97 -9.92
CA LYS A 46 8.68 -15.68 -10.62
C LYS A 46 7.78 -14.74 -11.41
N GLY A 47 7.49 -13.57 -10.85
CA GLY A 47 6.54 -12.63 -11.43
C GLY A 47 6.59 -11.26 -10.78
N ILE A 48 5.82 -10.35 -11.36
CA ILE A 48 5.55 -9.03 -10.81
C ILE A 48 4.06 -8.74 -11.04
N THR A 49 3.39 -8.23 -10.02
CA THR A 49 1.99 -7.81 -10.10
C THR A 49 1.93 -6.31 -9.87
N VAL A 50 1.27 -5.56 -10.76
CA VAL A 50 0.98 -4.14 -10.51
C VAL A 50 -0.26 -4.05 -9.60
N ILE A 51 -0.09 -3.50 -8.39
CA ILE A 51 -1.19 -3.25 -7.46
C ILE A 51 -1.93 -1.96 -7.88
N GLU A 52 -1.16 -0.93 -8.19
CA GLU A 52 -1.69 0.38 -8.53
C GLU A 52 -0.68 1.10 -9.45
N GLU A 53 -1.19 1.73 -10.51
CA GLU A 53 -0.45 2.69 -11.33
C GLU A 53 -0.98 4.08 -11.00
N THR A 54 -0.09 4.99 -10.63
CA THR A 54 -0.46 6.34 -10.21
C THR A 54 0.52 7.39 -10.74
N SER A 55 0.16 8.66 -10.59
CA SER A 55 1.02 9.80 -10.92
C SER A 55 1.12 10.71 -9.70
N HIS A 56 2.14 11.59 -9.66
CA HIS A 56 2.33 12.49 -8.53
C HIS A 56 2.59 13.93 -9.00
N PRO A 57 1.88 14.95 -8.44
CA PRO A 57 1.95 16.32 -8.95
C PRO A 57 3.34 16.94 -8.97
N GLU A 58 4.21 16.55 -8.03
CA GLU A 58 5.57 17.08 -7.92
C GLU A 58 6.57 16.45 -8.90
N ILE A 59 6.19 15.36 -9.60
CA ILE A 59 7.00 14.66 -10.59
C ILE A 59 6.22 14.45 -11.90
N PRO A 60 5.85 15.54 -12.60
CA PRO A 60 5.01 15.45 -13.79
C PRO A 60 5.64 14.59 -14.91
N GLY A 61 4.81 13.76 -15.52
CA GLY A 61 5.18 12.83 -16.59
C GLY A 61 5.86 11.54 -16.12
N TRP A 62 6.01 11.32 -14.81
CA TRP A 62 6.41 10.02 -14.26
C TRP A 62 5.18 9.18 -13.92
N ASN A 63 5.14 7.96 -14.43
CA ASN A 63 4.21 6.93 -13.97
C ASN A 63 4.87 6.19 -12.80
N VAL A 64 4.10 6.00 -11.74
CA VAL A 64 4.53 5.32 -10.52
C VAL A 64 3.79 4.00 -10.42
N TYR A 65 4.53 2.90 -10.61
CA TYR A 65 4.00 1.56 -10.49
C TYR A 65 4.29 1.05 -9.08
N LEU A 66 3.22 0.82 -8.33
CA LEU A 66 3.26 0.19 -7.03
C LEU A 66 3.03 -1.31 -7.26
N THR A 67 4.08 -2.09 -7.09
CA THR A 67 4.12 -3.48 -7.51
C THR A 67 4.41 -4.43 -6.36
N THR A 68 4.08 -5.69 -6.54
CA THR A 68 4.56 -6.79 -5.71
C THR A 68 5.35 -7.77 -6.58
N MET A 69 6.58 -8.04 -6.18
CA MET A 69 7.44 -9.05 -6.78
C MET A 69 7.18 -10.40 -6.13
N ASP A 70 7.02 -11.43 -6.96
CA ASP A 70 6.94 -12.82 -6.51
C ASP A 70 8.34 -13.43 -6.56
N LEU A 71 8.91 -13.69 -5.38
CA LEU A 71 10.29 -14.13 -5.22
C LEU A 71 10.34 -15.54 -4.62
N VAL A 72 11.35 -16.32 -4.99
CA VAL A 72 11.70 -17.56 -4.32
C VAL A 72 13.12 -17.46 -3.82
N TYR A 73 13.29 -17.65 -2.52
CA TYR A 73 14.61 -17.69 -1.88
C TYR A 73 14.73 -18.95 -1.04
N GLN A 74 15.74 -19.78 -1.33
CA GLN A 74 15.95 -21.06 -0.64
C GLN A 74 14.70 -21.97 -0.62
N GLY A 75 13.96 -22.00 -1.74
CA GLY A 75 12.73 -22.78 -1.87
C GLY A 75 11.51 -22.20 -1.13
N LYS A 76 11.64 -21.04 -0.47
CA LYS A 76 10.52 -20.33 0.16
C LYS A 76 10.01 -19.24 -0.76
N GLU A 77 8.71 -19.28 -1.04
CA GLU A 77 8.02 -18.20 -1.74
C GLU A 77 7.85 -17.00 -0.82
N MET A 78 8.08 -15.81 -1.36
CA MET A 78 7.90 -14.55 -0.65
C MET A 78 7.47 -13.45 -1.61
N LYS A 79 6.59 -12.58 -1.13
CA LYS A 79 6.16 -11.38 -1.84
C LYS A 79 6.92 -10.18 -1.29
N ALA A 80 7.47 -9.36 -2.17
CA ALA A 80 8.19 -8.14 -1.80
C ALA A 80 7.61 -6.94 -2.56
N PRO A 81 7.14 -5.89 -1.87
CA PRO A 81 6.66 -4.69 -2.54
C PRO A 81 7.83 -3.94 -3.20
N GLU A 82 7.58 -3.34 -4.35
CA GLU A 82 8.53 -2.47 -5.03
C GLU A 82 7.80 -1.32 -5.72
N THR A 83 8.37 -0.13 -5.64
CA THR A 83 7.88 1.05 -6.37
C THR A 83 8.83 1.33 -7.53
N ILE A 84 8.28 1.41 -8.74
CA ILE A 84 9.06 1.66 -9.95
C ILE A 84 8.53 2.93 -10.61
N PHE A 85 9.41 3.90 -10.80
CA PHE A 85 9.13 5.14 -11.51
C PHE A 85 9.55 4.96 -12.96
N VAL A 86 8.63 5.22 -13.89
CA VAL A 86 8.89 5.11 -15.33
C VAL A 86 8.54 6.40 -16.03
N LYS A 87 9.42 6.84 -16.93
CA LYS A 87 9.21 7.99 -17.81
C LYS A 87 10.04 7.84 -19.08
N ASP A 88 9.41 7.99 -20.24
CA ASP A 88 10.08 8.00 -21.55
C ASP A 88 11.02 6.80 -21.78
N GLY A 89 10.61 5.60 -21.35
CA GLY A 89 11.41 4.37 -21.45
C GLY A 89 12.53 4.22 -20.41
N LEU A 90 12.69 5.20 -19.51
CA LEU A 90 13.60 5.14 -18.38
C LEU A 90 12.86 4.63 -17.14
N ALA A 91 13.54 3.81 -16.34
CA ALA A 91 13.00 3.28 -15.08
C ALA A 91 13.99 3.48 -13.92
N THR A 92 13.48 3.90 -12.78
CA THR A 92 14.25 4.00 -11.52
C THR A 92 13.43 3.55 -10.33
N ARG A 93 14.10 3.11 -9.26
CA ARG A 93 13.50 2.88 -7.94
C ARG A 93 13.63 4.08 -7.03
N ASN A 94 14.72 4.82 -7.20
CA ASN A 94 15.06 5.96 -6.37
C ASN A 94 14.84 7.22 -7.19
N LEU A 95 13.78 7.94 -6.84
CA LEU A 95 13.51 9.26 -7.37
C LEU A 95 13.56 10.23 -6.21
N VAL A 96 14.59 11.08 -6.20
CA VAL A 96 14.85 12.04 -5.12
C VAL A 96 14.74 13.45 -5.68
N SER A 97 13.97 14.29 -4.99
CA SER A 97 13.89 15.71 -5.30
C SER A 97 15.17 16.42 -4.89
N LEU A 98 15.86 17.04 -5.85
CA LEU A 98 17.03 17.86 -5.57
C LEU A 98 16.71 19.14 -4.78
N LYS A 99 15.46 19.60 -4.80
CA LYS A 99 15.05 20.85 -4.14
C LYS A 99 14.94 20.70 -2.62
N ASN A 100 14.46 19.55 -2.15
CA ASN A 100 14.11 19.33 -0.74
C ASN A 100 14.58 17.98 -0.19
N GLY A 101 15.28 17.17 -0.97
CA GLY A 101 15.81 15.87 -0.55
C GLY A 101 14.76 14.78 -0.37
N ARG A 102 13.49 15.01 -0.71
CA ARG A 102 12.42 14.01 -0.56
C ARG A 102 12.64 12.84 -1.50
N GLU A 103 12.58 11.62 -0.95
CA GLU A 103 12.62 10.37 -1.72
C GLU A 103 11.19 9.87 -1.93
N TYR A 104 10.66 10.04 -3.15
CA TYR A 104 9.25 9.78 -3.46
C TYR A 104 8.84 8.31 -3.24
N ARG A 105 9.79 7.36 -3.31
CA ARG A 105 9.54 5.95 -2.98
C ARG A 105 9.04 5.75 -1.54
N ASN A 106 9.45 6.61 -0.62
CA ASN A 106 9.08 6.52 0.78
C ASN A 106 7.72 7.17 1.07
N GLU A 107 7.24 8.01 0.16
CA GLU A 107 6.02 8.82 0.35
C GLU A 107 4.83 8.28 -0.42
N ILE A 108 5.05 7.83 -1.66
CA ILE A 108 3.98 7.31 -2.50
C ILE A 108 3.72 5.86 -2.11
N LYS A 109 2.56 5.63 -1.49
CA LYS A 109 2.11 4.32 -1.01
C LYS A 109 0.79 3.94 -1.67
N PRO A 110 0.47 2.63 -1.75
CA PRO A 110 -0.79 2.17 -2.31
C PRO A 110 -1.98 2.71 -1.52
N THR A 111 -3.07 2.94 -2.22
CA THR A 111 -4.33 3.32 -1.60
C THR A 111 -4.89 2.12 -0.83
N VAL A 112 -5.21 2.33 0.45
CA VAL A 112 -5.85 1.30 1.28
C VAL A 112 -7.31 1.17 0.87
N THR A 113 -7.69 -0.02 0.40
CA THR A 113 -9.06 -0.33 -0.03
C THR A 113 -10.04 -0.41 1.14
N GLU A 114 -11.31 -0.04 0.92
CA GLU A 114 -12.37 -0.02 1.95
C GLU A 114 -12.58 -1.35 2.70
N LYS A 115 -12.22 -2.50 2.12
CA LYS A 115 -12.30 -3.81 2.80
C LYS A 115 -11.51 -3.86 4.13
N PHE A 116 -10.48 -3.03 4.28
CA PHE A 116 -9.69 -2.96 5.52
C PHE A 116 -10.37 -2.11 6.61
N TYR A 117 -11.36 -1.29 6.27
CA TYR A 117 -12.13 -0.47 7.21
C TYR A 117 -13.49 -1.12 7.54
N ASN A 118 -13.46 -2.36 8.02
CA ASN A 118 -14.67 -3.11 8.37
C ASN A 118 -14.96 -3.09 9.88
N ASP A 119 -16.25 -3.22 10.22
CA ASP A 119 -16.74 -3.12 11.61
C ASP A 119 -16.10 -4.15 12.56
N ALA A 120 -15.65 -5.31 12.06
CA ALA A 120 -15.01 -6.34 12.89
C ALA A 120 -13.61 -5.95 13.39
N HIS A 121 -12.96 -4.96 12.77
CA HIS A 121 -11.64 -4.47 13.19
C HIS A 121 -11.71 -3.07 13.81
N LEU A 122 -12.87 -2.43 13.85
CA LEU A 122 -13.06 -1.14 14.50
C LEU A 122 -12.95 -1.31 16.02
N ILE A 123 -11.92 -0.72 16.62
CA ILE A 123 -11.68 -0.84 18.07
C ILE A 123 -12.03 0.43 18.83
N PHE A 124 -11.84 1.61 18.23
CA PHE A 124 -12.20 2.90 18.82
C PHE A 124 -12.71 3.88 17.78
N GLY A 125 -13.54 4.82 18.23
CA GLY A 125 -14.09 5.88 17.40
C GLY A 125 -15.37 5.52 16.65
N ASN A 126 -15.91 6.51 15.94
CA ASN A 126 -17.10 6.38 15.11
C ASN A 126 -16.69 5.92 13.72
N LYS A 127 -17.29 4.86 13.16
CA LYS A 127 -16.97 4.37 11.81
C LYS A 127 -17.11 5.42 10.69
N ASN A 128 -17.90 6.46 10.94
CA ASN A 128 -18.12 7.58 10.04
C ASN A 128 -17.21 8.79 10.32
N ALA A 129 -16.20 8.64 11.18
CA ALA A 129 -15.26 9.70 11.51
C ALA A 129 -14.49 10.19 10.26
N ALA A 130 -14.09 11.46 10.29
CA ALA A 130 -13.40 12.11 9.18
C ALA A 130 -12.07 11.44 8.82
N HIS A 131 -11.36 10.89 9.82
CA HIS A 131 -10.08 10.23 9.64
C HIS A 131 -10.13 8.78 10.10
N LYS A 132 -9.87 7.85 9.18
CA LYS A 132 -9.75 6.42 9.47
C LYS A 132 -8.27 6.07 9.57
N VAL A 133 -7.89 5.42 10.66
CA VAL A 133 -6.52 4.99 10.95
C VAL A 133 -6.49 3.47 10.97
N LEU A 134 -5.66 2.88 10.10
CA LEU A 134 -5.42 1.44 10.05
C LEU A 134 -4.11 1.12 10.77
N ILE A 135 -4.18 0.31 11.82
CA ILE A 135 -3.02 -0.08 12.62
C ILE A 135 -2.72 -1.56 12.39
N PHE A 136 -1.53 -1.87 11.90
CA PHE A 136 -0.95 -3.20 11.97
C PHE A 136 0.09 -3.21 13.09
N SER A 137 -0.10 -4.03 14.11
CA SER A 137 0.71 -3.97 15.32
C SER A 137 1.08 -5.36 15.83
N ASP A 138 2.31 -5.43 16.35
CA ASP A 138 2.87 -6.59 17.00
C ASP A 138 2.98 -6.30 18.51
N PRO A 139 2.41 -7.15 19.39
CA PRO A 139 2.43 -6.93 20.84
C PRO A 139 3.83 -6.97 21.49
N GLN A 140 4.87 -7.41 20.78
CA GLN A 140 6.26 -7.43 21.25
C GLN A 140 7.13 -6.36 20.59
N CYS A 141 6.61 -5.60 19.62
CA CYS A 141 7.36 -4.52 19.00
C CYS A 141 7.39 -3.30 19.94
N PRO A 142 8.57 -2.85 20.41
CA PRO A 142 8.67 -1.73 21.35
C PRO A 142 8.08 -0.44 20.77
N PHE A 143 8.31 -0.16 19.48
CA PHE A 143 7.71 1.00 18.81
C PHE A 143 6.18 0.95 18.76
N CYS A 144 5.61 -0.26 18.59
CA CYS A 144 4.16 -0.43 18.65
C CYS A 144 3.63 -0.20 20.07
N GLN A 145 4.33 -0.70 21.09
CA GLN A 145 3.97 -0.49 22.49
C GLN A 145 4.04 0.99 22.88
N ASP A 146 4.99 1.74 22.32
CA ASP A 146 5.15 3.16 22.60
C ASP A 146 4.05 4.01 21.92
N VAL A 147 3.72 3.73 20.66
CA VAL A 147 2.88 4.63 19.85
C VAL A 147 1.40 4.26 19.82
N VAL A 148 1.07 2.97 19.78
CA VAL A 148 -0.32 2.53 19.58
C VAL A 148 -1.25 2.95 20.72
N PRO A 149 -0.87 2.88 22.01
CA PRO A 149 -1.73 3.32 23.11
C PRO A 149 -2.16 4.78 22.98
N ASP A 150 -1.27 5.67 22.55
CA ASP A 150 -1.58 7.09 22.37
C ASP A 150 -2.56 7.33 21.22
N ILE A 151 -2.41 6.60 20.10
CA ILE A 151 -3.38 6.66 18.98
C ILE A 151 -4.75 6.17 19.44
N MET A 152 -4.82 5.07 20.19
CA MET A 152 -6.07 4.52 20.72
C MET A 152 -6.73 5.49 21.71
N LYS A 153 -5.94 6.11 22.58
CA LYS A 153 -6.42 7.13 23.51
C LYS A 153 -7.00 8.33 22.76
N ALA A 154 -6.31 8.86 21.76
CA ALA A 154 -6.78 9.98 20.95
C ALA A 154 -8.11 9.65 20.24
N ALA A 155 -8.26 8.44 19.70
CA ALA A 155 -9.51 8.01 19.06
C ALA A 155 -10.67 7.84 20.05
N LYS A 156 -10.37 7.45 21.30
CA LYS A 156 -11.37 7.38 22.37
C LYS A 156 -11.82 8.76 22.85
N GLU A 157 -10.89 9.72 22.92
CA GLU A 157 -11.16 11.10 23.32
C GLU A 157 -11.85 11.92 22.22
N HIS A 158 -11.62 11.56 20.95
CA HIS A 158 -12.14 12.25 19.77
C HIS A 158 -12.83 11.30 18.77
N PRO A 159 -13.95 10.66 19.16
CA PRO A 159 -14.55 9.58 18.39
C PRO A 159 -15.12 10.01 17.03
N ASP A 160 -15.55 11.25 16.86
CA ASP A 160 -16.06 11.75 15.56
C ASP A 160 -14.92 12.21 14.63
N THR A 161 -13.72 12.41 15.17
CA THR A 161 -12.53 12.79 14.39
C THR A 161 -11.79 11.57 13.89
N PHE A 162 -11.63 10.54 14.73
CA PHE A 162 -10.82 9.36 14.41
C PHE A 162 -11.61 8.06 14.56
N ALA A 163 -11.46 7.17 13.59
CA ALA A 163 -11.84 5.76 13.67
C ALA A 163 -10.59 4.89 13.57
N VAL A 164 -10.33 4.05 14.56
CA VAL A 164 -9.15 3.17 14.58
C VAL A 164 -9.56 1.75 14.27
N TYR A 165 -8.95 1.19 13.23
CA TYR A 165 -9.09 -0.20 12.82
C TYR A 165 -7.80 -0.95 13.13
N TYR A 166 -7.87 -1.99 13.94
CA TYR A 166 -6.70 -2.68 14.47
C TYR A 166 -6.55 -4.09 13.90
N TYR A 167 -5.37 -4.40 13.40
CA TYR A 167 -5.00 -5.70 12.84
C TYR A 167 -3.75 -6.24 13.54
N HIS A 168 -3.82 -7.49 13.97
CA HIS A 168 -2.65 -8.15 14.52
C HIS A 168 -1.65 -8.50 13.41
N LEU A 169 -0.39 -8.10 13.59
CA LEU A 169 0.72 -8.42 12.68
C LEU A 169 1.89 -9.01 13.49
N PRO A 170 1.78 -10.26 13.97
CA PRO A 170 2.87 -10.88 14.72
C PRO A 170 4.07 -11.16 13.79
N LEU A 171 5.20 -10.53 14.07
CA LEU A 171 6.45 -10.64 13.28
C LEU A 171 7.24 -11.87 13.73
N LEU A 172 6.69 -13.06 13.51
CA LEU A 172 7.15 -14.34 14.07
C LEU A 172 8.64 -14.67 13.88
N ARG A 173 9.29 -14.08 12.88
CA ARG A 173 10.74 -14.27 12.66
C ARG A 173 11.60 -13.60 13.72
N ILE A 174 11.13 -12.49 14.31
CA ILE A 174 11.87 -11.70 15.30
C ILE A 174 11.14 -11.65 16.66
N HIS A 175 9.82 -11.85 16.67
CA HIS A 175 9.00 -11.90 17.88
C HIS A 175 8.17 -13.20 17.94
N PRO A 176 8.79 -14.35 18.25
CA PRO A 176 8.09 -15.64 18.23
C PRO A 176 6.96 -15.72 19.26
N VAL A 177 7.08 -15.01 20.40
CA VAL A 177 6.05 -14.98 21.47
C VAL A 177 4.78 -14.26 21.03
N SER A 178 4.86 -13.37 20.04
CA SER A 178 3.71 -12.63 19.51
C SER A 178 2.62 -13.54 18.96
N ASP A 179 2.98 -14.75 18.53
CA ASP A 179 2.02 -15.77 18.11
C ASP A 179 0.98 -16.09 19.20
N VAL A 180 1.48 -16.42 20.40
CA VAL A 180 0.64 -16.77 21.54
C VAL A 180 -0.13 -15.54 22.04
N LEU A 181 0.55 -14.40 22.13
CA LEU A 181 -0.06 -13.16 22.61
C LEU A 181 -1.18 -12.69 21.71
N THR A 182 -0.98 -12.69 20.38
CA THR A 182 -2.03 -12.34 19.42
C THR A 182 -3.24 -13.26 19.53
N ARG A 183 -3.05 -14.57 19.73
CA ARG A 183 -4.18 -15.49 19.96
C ARG A 183 -4.95 -15.15 21.25
N VAL A 184 -4.24 -14.84 22.33
CA VAL A 184 -4.88 -14.43 23.60
C VAL A 184 -5.64 -13.13 23.42
N MET A 185 -5.05 -12.14 22.76
CA MET A 185 -5.70 -10.86 22.48
C MET A 185 -6.97 -11.05 21.64
N HIS A 186 -6.94 -11.91 20.63
CA HIS A 186 -8.10 -12.18 19.78
C HIS A 186 -9.28 -12.81 20.54
N VAL A 187 -9.00 -13.68 21.52
CA VAL A 187 -10.04 -14.28 22.37
C VAL A 187 -10.59 -13.31 23.42
N ALA A 188 -9.80 -12.30 23.80
CA ALA A 188 -10.15 -11.32 24.82
C ALA A 188 -10.87 -10.06 24.29
N GLN A 189 -10.93 -9.88 22.96
CA GLN A 189 -11.63 -8.79 22.26
C GLN A 189 -13.15 -9.02 22.21
#